data_AF-A0A2M7CXS4-F1
#
_entry.id   AF-A0A2M7CXS4-F1
#
_cell.length_a   1.000
_cell.length_b   1.000
_cell.length_c   1.000
_cell.angle_alpha   90.00
_cell.angle_beta   90.00
_cell.angle_gamma   90.00
#
_symmetry.space_group_name_H-M   'P 1'
#
loop_
_entity.id
_entity.type
_entity.pdbx_description
1 polymer ?
#
loop_
_entity_poly.entity_id
_entity_poly.type
_entity_poly.pdbx_seq_one_letter_code
_entity_poly.pdbx_strand_id
1 'polypeptide(L)'
;MKISENWLRELANPDCDSATLMHRLTMAGLEVESVEPLGDGMERVFVAEIVSAIKHPNADKLQVCEVSLGATERYQIVCGAPNARVGIKVPLAMIGARLPNGTEIKKAKLRDVESFGMLCSARELALADSSTGLLELPTAAPLGQPLAAYLGLPDAAVEIKLTANRPDCLSIAGLAAEVRALFGLGGRPQPVSPVVETSSEARSVSLANPADCPRYLGRVIEGLDTTAETPLWMQERLRRSGLRPISVAVDCSNYVMLELGQPTHAFALDQLRGGIEVRRARAGEMLKLLDEREVALDEAFLVIADAAQVLAVAGVMGGFSARVTPSTAAIFLESAFFAPLAIQGRARKLGLHTDASHRFERGVDPELPRVALQRLSALIIDIAGGKAGPITEAVAPEHLPKRPPVRLRRARLARVLGMQIADAEVVRLL
;
A
#
# COMPACT_ATOMS: atom_id res chain seq x y z
N MET A 1 0.69 1.19 13.31
CA MET A 1 0.34 0.84 11.91
C MET A 1 -0.95 1.58 11.59
N LYS A 2 -1.02 2.29 10.47
CA LYS A 2 -2.24 2.97 10.03
C LYS A 2 -2.95 2.14 8.96
N ILE A 3 -4.27 2.10 9.00
CA ILE A 3 -5.12 1.38 8.04
C ILE A 3 -6.40 2.16 7.72
N SER A 4 -7.03 1.85 6.59
CA SER A 4 -8.40 2.25 6.27
C SER A 4 -9.39 1.28 6.91
N GLU A 5 -10.41 1.80 7.61
CA GLU A 5 -11.50 0.98 8.15
C GLU A 5 -12.31 0.33 7.03
N ASN A 6 -12.62 1.06 5.95
CA ASN A 6 -13.35 0.50 4.81
C ASN A 6 -12.59 -0.67 4.19
N TRP A 7 -11.27 -0.55 4.02
CA TRP A 7 -10.46 -1.63 3.49
C TRP A 7 -10.46 -2.86 4.40
N LEU A 8 -10.41 -2.67 5.73
CA LEU A 8 -10.57 -3.77 6.68
C LEU A 8 -11.95 -4.43 6.55
N ARG A 9 -13.02 -3.64 6.42
CA ARG A 9 -14.40 -4.13 6.28
C ARG A 9 -14.63 -4.90 4.98
N GLU A 10 -13.97 -4.54 3.89
CA GLU A 10 -14.02 -5.35 2.66
C GLU A 10 -13.57 -6.80 2.89
N LEU A 11 -12.62 -7.03 3.81
CA LEU A 11 -12.14 -8.37 4.16
C LEU A 11 -12.93 -8.98 5.32
N ALA A 12 -13.40 -8.19 6.28
CA ALA A 12 -14.20 -8.65 7.41
C ALA A 12 -15.14 -7.54 7.91
N ASN A 13 -16.41 -7.62 7.53
CA ASN A 13 -17.42 -6.63 7.89
C ASN A 13 -18.39 -7.16 8.97
N PRO A 14 -18.09 -7.00 10.27
CA PRO A 14 -19.06 -7.29 11.31
C PRO A 14 -20.20 -6.28 11.30
N ASP A 15 -21.41 -6.75 11.64
CA ASP A 15 -22.60 -5.90 11.81
C ASP A 15 -22.51 -5.09 13.11
N CYS A 16 -21.66 -4.06 13.09
CA CYS A 16 -21.46 -3.10 14.17
C CYS A 16 -20.88 -1.78 13.65
N ASP A 17 -21.07 -0.72 14.44
CA ASP A 17 -20.49 0.59 14.16
C ASP A 17 -18.96 0.61 14.36
N SER A 18 -18.32 1.68 13.89
CA SER A 18 -16.87 1.88 14.01
C SER A 18 -16.40 1.87 15.46
N ALA A 19 -17.16 2.53 16.36
CA ALA A 19 -16.81 2.61 17.78
C ALA A 19 -16.75 1.22 18.43
N THR A 20 -17.73 0.36 18.16
CA THR A 20 -17.76 -1.02 18.66
C THR A 20 -16.63 -1.87 18.08
N LEU A 21 -16.35 -1.73 16.78
CA LEU A 21 -15.25 -2.43 16.13
C LEU A 21 -13.90 -2.07 16.77
N MET A 22 -13.61 -0.76 16.89
CA MET A 22 -12.36 -0.28 17.47
C MET A 22 -12.23 -0.67 18.95
N HIS A 23 -13.32 -0.58 19.72
CA HIS A 23 -13.32 -1.00 21.11
C HIS A 23 -12.97 -2.50 21.25
N ARG A 24 -13.57 -3.37 20.44
CA ARG A 24 -13.28 -4.81 20.49
C ARG A 24 -11.85 -5.16 20.07
N LEU A 25 -11.30 -4.46 19.08
CA LEU A 25 -9.88 -4.62 18.70
C LEU A 25 -8.96 -4.28 19.88
N THR A 26 -9.19 -3.13 20.54
CA THR A 26 -8.43 -2.74 21.74
C THR A 26 -8.56 -3.79 22.85
N MET A 27 -9.77 -4.29 23.12
CA MET A 27 -9.98 -5.33 24.13
C MET A 27 -9.32 -6.68 23.78
N ALA A 28 -9.04 -6.94 22.50
CA ALA A 28 -8.28 -8.09 22.02
C ALA A 28 -6.75 -7.91 22.14
N GLY A 29 -6.29 -6.76 22.66
CA GLY A 29 -4.88 -6.43 22.76
C GLY A 29 -4.29 -5.74 21.53
N LEU A 30 -5.14 -5.31 20.58
CA LEU A 30 -4.77 -4.51 19.42
C LEU A 30 -5.17 -3.06 19.69
N GLU A 31 -4.37 -2.37 20.51
CA GLU A 31 -4.67 -1.02 21.00
C GLU A 31 -4.88 -0.04 19.85
N VAL A 32 -6.10 0.47 19.69
CA VAL A 32 -6.42 1.56 18.76
C VAL A 32 -6.03 2.88 19.41
N GLU A 33 -5.00 3.51 18.86
CA GLU A 33 -4.39 4.75 19.38
C GLU A 33 -5.13 5.99 18.86
N SER A 34 -5.56 5.98 17.61
CA SER A 34 -6.36 7.07 17.03
C SER A 34 -7.29 6.58 15.93
N VAL A 35 -8.38 7.32 15.74
CA VAL A 35 -9.36 7.15 14.66
C VAL A 35 -9.61 8.52 14.07
N GLU A 36 -9.17 8.74 12.83
CA GLU A 36 -9.35 9.99 12.11
C GLU A 36 -10.45 9.80 11.04
N PRO A 37 -11.64 10.42 11.21
CA PRO A 37 -12.69 10.37 10.21
C PRO A 37 -12.26 11.04 8.90
N LEU A 38 -12.64 10.45 7.78
CA LEU A 38 -12.31 10.93 6.44
C LEU A 38 -13.58 11.14 5.61
N GLY A 39 -13.60 12.25 4.86
CA GLY A 39 -14.66 12.56 3.91
C GLY A 39 -15.68 13.61 4.36
N ASP A 40 -15.54 14.14 5.57
CA ASP A 40 -16.32 15.30 6.02
C ASP A 40 -16.12 16.49 5.08
N GLY A 41 -17.17 17.28 4.83
CA GLY A 41 -17.09 18.46 3.97
C GLY A 41 -17.01 18.17 2.46
N MET A 42 -17.34 16.96 2.02
CA MET A 42 -17.44 16.61 0.59
C MET A 42 -18.89 16.62 0.08
N GLU A 43 -19.83 17.17 0.84
CA GLU A 43 -21.22 17.30 0.40
C GLU A 43 -21.30 18.21 -0.83
N ARG A 44 -22.07 17.80 -1.84
CA ARG A 44 -22.28 18.54 -3.09
C ARG A 44 -20.98 18.80 -3.87
N VAL A 45 -19.99 17.93 -3.70
CA VAL A 45 -18.81 17.84 -4.56
C VAL A 45 -18.99 16.66 -5.51
N PHE A 46 -18.86 16.90 -6.81
CA PHE A 46 -19.15 15.92 -7.85
C PHE A 46 -17.97 15.76 -8.81
N VAL A 47 -17.85 14.60 -9.44
CA VAL A 47 -16.92 14.38 -10.55
C VAL A 47 -17.43 15.14 -11.77
N ALA A 48 -16.59 16.01 -12.33
CA ALA A 48 -16.94 16.87 -13.45
C ALA A 48 -15.85 16.88 -14.52
N GLU A 49 -16.17 17.32 -15.73
CA GLU A 49 -15.21 17.47 -16.83
C GLU A 49 -15.17 18.90 -17.34
N ILE A 50 -13.98 19.43 -17.60
CA ILE A 50 -13.81 20.73 -18.25
C ILE A 50 -14.04 20.56 -19.75
N VAL A 51 -15.17 21.06 -20.27
CA VAL A 51 -15.52 20.97 -21.70
C VAL A 51 -15.05 22.18 -22.50
N SER A 52 -14.81 23.31 -21.84
CA SER A 52 -14.21 24.52 -22.44
C SER A 52 -13.37 25.25 -21.40
N ALA A 53 -12.26 25.85 -21.82
CA ALA A 53 -11.43 26.70 -20.97
C ALA A 53 -10.87 27.86 -21.80
N ILE A 54 -11.38 29.07 -21.57
CA ILE A 54 -10.95 30.28 -22.28
C ILE A 54 -10.26 31.25 -21.32
N LYS A 55 -9.31 32.04 -21.84
CA LYS A 55 -8.63 33.06 -21.02
C LYS A 55 -9.65 34.05 -20.47
N HIS A 56 -9.52 34.40 -19.20
CA HIS A 56 -10.40 35.36 -18.57
C HIS A 56 -10.23 36.76 -19.19
N PRO A 57 -11.31 37.47 -19.59
CA PRO A 57 -11.22 38.73 -20.33
C PRO A 57 -10.50 39.83 -19.54
N ASN A 58 -10.66 39.83 -18.22
CA ASN A 58 -10.14 40.86 -17.32
C ASN A 58 -9.04 40.37 -16.36
N ALA A 59 -8.42 39.21 -16.60
CA ALA A 59 -7.38 38.68 -15.71
C ALA A 59 -6.41 37.71 -16.41
N ASP A 60 -5.11 37.96 -16.32
CA ASP A 60 -4.10 37.15 -17.03
C ASP A 60 -3.89 35.75 -16.46
N LYS A 61 -4.13 35.56 -15.16
CA LYS A 61 -3.90 34.29 -14.45
C LYS A 61 -5.18 33.47 -14.22
N LEU A 62 -6.31 33.88 -14.80
CA LEU A 62 -7.58 33.19 -14.65
C LEU A 62 -8.08 32.68 -16.00
N GLN A 63 -8.87 31.63 -15.92
CA GLN A 63 -9.61 31.04 -17.01
C GLN A 63 -11.09 30.99 -16.66
N VAL A 64 -11.94 31.09 -17.68
CA VAL A 64 -13.36 30.81 -17.58
C VAL A 64 -13.58 29.42 -18.16
N CYS A 65 -13.92 28.49 -17.30
CA CYS A 65 -14.15 27.09 -17.64
C CYS A 65 -15.65 26.83 -17.76
N GLU A 66 -16.06 26.15 -18.83
CA GLU A 66 -17.36 25.49 -18.89
C GLU A 66 -17.17 24.04 -18.45
N VAL A 67 -17.95 23.62 -17.45
CA VAL A 67 -17.75 22.36 -16.74
C VAL A 67 -19.03 21.54 -16.79
N SER A 68 -18.90 20.26 -17.13
CA SER A 68 -20.02 19.33 -17.29
C SER A 68 -20.06 18.29 -16.18
N LEU A 69 -21.27 18.00 -15.69
CA LEU A 69 -21.56 16.84 -14.84
C LEU A 69 -22.18 15.67 -15.62
N GLY A 70 -22.36 15.79 -16.94
CA GLY A 70 -23.03 14.80 -17.77
C GLY A 70 -23.74 15.40 -19.00
N ALA A 71 -24.79 14.74 -19.50
CA ALA A 71 -25.30 15.00 -20.85
C ALA A 71 -25.83 16.42 -21.11
N THR A 72 -26.41 17.12 -20.14
CA THR A 72 -27.06 18.43 -20.39
C THR A 72 -26.69 19.54 -19.41
N GLU A 73 -26.12 19.23 -18.25
CA GLU A 73 -25.84 20.23 -17.21
C GLU A 73 -24.44 20.80 -17.39
N ARG A 74 -24.37 22.12 -17.57
CA ARG A 74 -23.12 22.86 -17.72
C ARG A 74 -23.07 24.04 -16.76
N TYR A 75 -21.88 24.28 -16.21
CA TYR A 75 -21.63 25.33 -15.23
C TYR A 75 -20.42 26.16 -15.64
N GLN A 76 -20.56 27.48 -15.54
CA GLN A 76 -19.44 28.40 -15.71
C GLN A 76 -18.68 28.55 -14.39
N ILE A 77 -17.38 28.21 -14.42
CA ILE A 77 -16.50 28.25 -13.26
C ILE A 77 -15.25 29.04 -13.60
N VAL A 78 -14.91 30.03 -12.78
CA VAL A 78 -13.64 30.75 -12.92
C VAL A 78 -12.55 29.99 -12.18
N CYS A 79 -11.49 29.60 -12.88
CA CYS A 79 -10.39 28.81 -12.32
C CYS A 79 -9.04 29.51 -12.56
N GLY A 80 -8.15 29.44 -11.57
CA GLY A 80 -6.77 29.96 -11.67
C GLY A 80 -5.69 28.88 -11.62
N ALA A 81 -6.07 27.61 -11.60
CA ALA A 81 -5.12 26.51 -11.49
C ALA A 81 -4.35 26.33 -12.82
N PRO A 82 -3.02 26.14 -12.77
CA PRO A 82 -2.19 26.08 -13.97
C PRO A 82 -2.47 24.85 -14.85
N ASN A 83 -3.04 23.79 -14.27
CA ASN A 83 -3.36 22.55 -14.96
C ASN A 83 -4.80 22.48 -15.51
N ALA A 84 -5.61 23.53 -15.32
CA ALA A 84 -6.96 23.61 -15.86
C ALA A 84 -6.92 23.64 -17.40
N ARG A 85 -7.45 22.58 -18.03
CA ARG A 85 -7.46 22.38 -19.48
C ARG A 85 -8.66 21.53 -19.89
N VAL A 86 -9.06 21.64 -21.16
CA VAL A 86 -10.19 20.86 -21.70
C VAL A 86 -9.89 19.35 -21.61
N GLY A 87 -10.91 18.55 -21.24
CA GLY A 87 -10.88 17.09 -21.23
C GLY A 87 -10.42 16.46 -19.90
N ILE A 88 -9.95 17.23 -18.92
CA ILE A 88 -9.62 16.67 -17.61
C ILE A 88 -10.88 16.48 -16.77
N LYS A 89 -10.89 15.41 -15.98
CA LYS A 89 -11.90 15.18 -14.95
C LYS A 89 -11.40 15.70 -13.61
N VAL A 90 -12.23 16.47 -12.92
CA VAL A 90 -11.88 17.18 -11.68
C VAL A 90 -13.07 17.23 -10.74
N PRO A 91 -12.85 17.37 -9.43
CA PRO A 91 -13.92 17.67 -8.49
C PRO A 91 -14.51 19.06 -8.71
N LEU A 92 -15.83 19.15 -8.81
CA LEU A 92 -16.61 20.38 -8.81
C LEU A 92 -17.40 20.50 -7.51
N ALA A 93 -17.06 21.50 -6.69
CA ALA A 93 -17.86 21.88 -5.55
C ALA A 93 -18.94 22.88 -5.99
N MET A 94 -20.20 22.49 -5.81
CA MET A 94 -21.37 23.27 -6.21
C MET A 94 -21.72 24.35 -5.18
N ILE A 95 -22.47 25.38 -5.59
CA ILE A 95 -23.02 26.37 -4.66
C ILE A 95 -23.74 25.68 -3.50
N GLY A 96 -23.39 26.05 -2.27
CA GLY A 96 -23.89 25.47 -1.03
C GLY A 96 -23.07 24.29 -0.50
N ALA A 97 -22.02 23.85 -1.20
CA ALA A 97 -21.02 22.95 -0.64
C ALA A 97 -20.23 23.65 0.48
N ARG A 98 -19.84 22.89 1.51
CA ARG A 98 -18.93 23.31 2.58
C ARG A 98 -17.72 22.40 2.56
N LEU A 99 -16.58 22.91 2.14
CA LEU A 99 -15.35 22.13 2.01
C LEU A 99 -14.68 21.86 3.37
N PRO A 100 -13.81 20.83 3.46
CA PRO A 100 -13.09 20.48 4.70
C PRO A 100 -12.28 21.63 5.29
N ASN A 101 -11.77 22.52 4.44
CA ASN A 101 -11.02 23.71 4.87
C ASN A 101 -11.91 24.86 5.42
N GLY A 102 -13.22 24.64 5.56
CA GLY A 102 -14.20 25.62 6.04
C GLY A 102 -14.78 26.52 4.94
N THR A 103 -14.36 26.38 3.69
CA THR A 103 -14.84 27.22 2.58
C THR A 103 -16.29 26.87 2.24
N GLU A 104 -17.18 27.87 2.32
CA GLU A 104 -18.54 27.78 1.79
C GLU A 104 -18.59 28.24 0.34
N ILE A 105 -19.06 27.39 -0.56
CA ILE A 105 -19.20 27.73 -1.97
C ILE A 105 -20.47 28.55 -2.18
N LYS A 106 -20.32 29.76 -2.70
CA LYS A 106 -21.41 30.69 -3.03
C LYS A 106 -21.25 31.18 -4.46
N LYS A 107 -22.33 31.67 -5.06
CA LYS A 107 -22.24 32.39 -6.33
C LYS A 107 -21.31 33.59 -6.14
N ALA A 108 -20.27 33.67 -6.95
CA ALA A 108 -19.28 34.75 -6.89
C ALA A 108 -19.13 35.42 -8.24
N LYS A 109 -18.66 36.67 -8.24
CA LYS A 109 -18.25 37.39 -9.45
C LYS A 109 -16.76 37.70 -9.33
N LEU A 110 -15.92 37.05 -10.15
CA LEU A 110 -14.48 37.28 -10.17
C LEU A 110 -14.17 38.15 -11.39
N ARG A 111 -13.69 39.38 -11.18
CA ARG A 111 -13.27 40.28 -12.27
C ARG A 111 -14.34 40.44 -13.38
N ASP A 112 -15.59 40.61 -12.95
CA ASP A 112 -16.79 40.77 -13.77
C ASP A 112 -17.37 39.52 -14.46
N VAL A 113 -16.79 38.34 -14.23
CA VAL A 113 -17.33 37.06 -14.70
C VAL A 113 -17.94 36.28 -13.54
N GLU A 114 -19.15 35.76 -13.72
CA GLU A 114 -19.83 34.94 -12.70
C GLU A 114 -19.18 33.54 -12.60
N SER A 115 -19.07 33.02 -11.38
CA SER A 115 -18.64 31.64 -11.09
C SER A 115 -19.72 30.94 -10.26
N PHE A 116 -20.16 29.77 -10.73
CA PHE A 116 -21.26 29.00 -10.13
C PHE A 116 -20.78 27.79 -9.31
N GLY A 117 -19.56 27.87 -8.79
CA GLY A 117 -18.92 26.81 -8.02
C GLY A 117 -17.41 27.01 -7.97
N MET A 118 -16.71 25.94 -7.61
CA MET A 118 -15.24 25.90 -7.56
C MET A 118 -14.72 24.53 -7.99
N LEU A 119 -13.69 24.51 -8.83
CA LEU A 119 -12.94 23.27 -9.10
C LEU A 119 -11.91 23.07 -8.01
N CYS A 120 -11.85 21.88 -7.42
CA CYS A 120 -11.07 21.66 -6.21
C CYS A 120 -9.73 20.98 -6.46
N SER A 121 -8.76 21.41 -5.68
CA SER A 121 -7.48 20.75 -5.47
C SER A 121 -7.56 19.66 -4.40
N ALA A 122 -6.56 18.78 -4.36
CA ALA A 122 -6.44 17.78 -3.29
C ALA A 122 -6.33 18.42 -1.90
N ARG A 123 -5.71 19.60 -1.79
CA ARG A 123 -5.57 20.33 -0.53
C ARG A 123 -6.90 20.85 0.00
N GLU A 124 -7.70 21.46 -0.86
CA GLU A 124 -9.01 21.99 -0.46
C GLU A 124 -9.96 20.89 0.02
N LEU A 125 -9.78 19.67 -0.52
CA LEU A 125 -10.52 18.47 -0.15
C LEU A 125 -9.89 17.68 1.01
N ALA A 126 -8.85 18.21 1.66
CA ALA A 126 -8.11 17.51 2.74
C ALA A 126 -7.58 16.11 2.34
N LEU A 127 -7.30 15.92 1.05
CA LEU A 127 -6.68 14.70 0.52
C LEU A 127 -5.15 14.80 0.45
N ALA A 128 -4.59 16.00 0.55
CA ALA A 128 -3.14 16.24 0.61
C ALA A 128 -2.81 17.52 1.38
N ASP A 129 -1.62 17.61 1.97
CA ASP A 129 -1.17 18.82 2.69
C ASP A 129 -0.95 20.01 1.77
N SER A 130 -0.61 19.73 0.50
CA SER A 130 -0.34 20.73 -0.52
C SER A 130 -0.78 20.25 -1.90
N SER A 131 -0.96 21.20 -2.81
CA SER A 131 -1.34 20.95 -4.20
C SER A 131 -0.81 22.07 -5.09
N THR A 132 -0.32 21.71 -6.27
CA THR A 132 0.14 22.67 -7.29
C THR A 132 -0.97 23.08 -8.27
N GLY A 133 -2.12 22.39 -8.22
CA GLY A 133 -3.25 22.62 -9.12
C GLY A 133 -4.49 21.83 -8.70
N LEU A 134 -5.43 21.64 -9.63
CA LEU A 134 -6.64 20.85 -9.44
C LEU A 134 -6.31 19.37 -9.21
N LEU A 135 -7.17 18.67 -8.47
CA LEU A 135 -7.12 17.22 -8.38
C LEU A 135 -7.60 16.62 -9.71
N GLU A 136 -6.67 16.08 -10.49
CA GLU A 136 -7.01 15.35 -11.72
C GLU A 136 -7.46 13.94 -11.37
N LEU A 137 -8.65 13.59 -11.85
CA LEU A 137 -9.24 12.27 -11.68
C LEU A 137 -8.99 11.44 -12.96
N PRO A 138 -8.94 10.10 -12.84
CA PRO A 138 -8.85 9.22 -13.99
C PRO A 138 -9.92 9.54 -15.04
N THR A 139 -9.58 9.41 -16.32
CA THR A 139 -10.51 9.62 -17.43
C THR A 139 -11.73 8.69 -17.37
N ALA A 140 -11.62 7.54 -16.69
CA ALA A 140 -12.73 6.62 -16.45
C ALA A 140 -13.69 7.07 -15.33
N ALA A 141 -13.37 8.13 -14.57
CA ALA A 141 -14.22 8.60 -13.47
C ALA A 141 -15.61 9.01 -13.98
N PRO A 142 -16.72 8.52 -13.40
CA PRO A 142 -18.06 8.76 -13.93
C PRO A 142 -18.53 10.18 -13.59
N LEU A 143 -18.94 10.93 -14.61
CA LEU A 143 -19.42 12.31 -14.45
C LEU A 143 -20.71 12.35 -13.62
N GLY A 144 -20.83 13.36 -12.76
CA GLY A 144 -21.99 13.59 -11.90
C GLY A 144 -22.04 12.70 -10.66
N GLN A 145 -21.13 11.71 -10.52
CA GLN A 145 -21.07 10.92 -9.29
C GLN A 145 -20.60 11.81 -8.13
N PRO A 146 -21.21 11.71 -6.93
CA PRO A 146 -20.66 12.33 -5.72
C PRO A 146 -19.23 11.89 -5.48
N LEU A 147 -18.32 12.85 -5.24
CA LEU A 147 -16.90 12.58 -5.08
C LEU A 147 -16.64 11.65 -3.88
N ALA A 148 -17.35 11.87 -2.76
CA ALA A 148 -17.21 11.03 -1.58
C ALA A 148 -17.47 9.54 -1.92
N ALA A 149 -18.56 9.25 -2.65
CA ALA A 149 -18.87 7.89 -3.08
C ALA A 149 -17.81 7.33 -4.05
N TYR A 150 -17.32 8.14 -4.99
CA TYR A 150 -16.26 7.74 -5.92
C TYR A 150 -14.94 7.37 -5.21
N LEU A 151 -14.61 8.08 -4.12
CA LEU A 151 -13.42 7.84 -3.31
C LEU A 151 -13.63 6.76 -2.22
N GLY A 152 -14.81 6.16 -2.13
CA GLY A 152 -15.13 5.20 -1.06
C GLY A 152 -15.13 5.84 0.32
N LEU A 153 -15.76 7.01 0.44
CA LEU A 153 -15.96 7.78 1.68
C LEU A 153 -17.47 7.76 2.05
N PRO A 154 -17.83 7.90 3.34
CA PRO A 154 -16.96 8.13 4.50
C PRO A 154 -16.07 6.92 4.82
N ASP A 155 -14.91 7.18 5.41
CA ASP A 155 -13.94 6.18 5.86
C ASP A 155 -13.27 6.69 7.16
N ALA A 156 -12.41 5.89 7.77
CA ALA A 156 -11.56 6.32 8.86
C ALA A 156 -10.13 5.79 8.69
N ALA A 157 -9.13 6.65 8.96
CA ALA A 157 -7.76 6.21 9.17
C ALA A 157 -7.58 5.80 10.63
N VAL A 158 -7.32 4.52 10.86
CA VAL A 158 -7.19 3.92 12.19
C VAL A 158 -5.73 3.62 12.45
N GLU A 159 -5.19 4.13 13.56
CA GLU A 159 -3.85 3.81 14.03
C GLU A 159 -3.90 2.74 15.12
N ILE A 160 -3.26 1.60 14.85
CA ILE A 160 -3.17 0.47 15.77
C ILE A 160 -1.73 0.32 16.25
N LYS A 161 -1.57 0.29 17.56
CA LYS A 161 -0.29 0.03 18.23
C LYS A 161 -0.17 -1.46 18.52
N LEU A 162 0.76 -2.10 17.82
CA LEU A 162 0.95 -3.54 17.88
C LEU A 162 2.13 -3.91 18.77
N THR A 163 1.90 -4.85 19.67
CA THR A 163 2.95 -5.48 20.45
C THR A 163 3.75 -6.48 19.61
N ALA A 164 5.00 -6.73 19.98
CA ALA A 164 5.92 -7.56 19.19
C ALA A 164 5.46 -9.03 19.01
N ASN A 165 4.55 -9.52 19.84
CA ASN A 165 4.00 -10.88 19.76
C ASN A 165 2.88 -11.05 18.73
N ARG A 166 2.40 -9.97 18.08
CA ARG A 166 1.33 -10.00 17.07
C ARG A 166 1.80 -9.54 15.68
N PRO A 167 2.90 -10.09 15.13
CA PRO A 167 3.36 -9.66 13.81
C PRO A 167 2.41 -10.04 12.68
N ASP A 168 1.59 -11.06 12.88
CA ASP A 168 0.49 -11.46 11.99
C ASP A 168 -0.49 -10.30 11.72
N CYS A 169 -0.71 -9.44 12.71
CA CYS A 169 -1.58 -8.28 12.63
C CYS A 169 -0.93 -7.06 11.96
N LEU A 170 0.31 -7.14 11.45
CA LEU A 170 0.95 -6.07 10.67
C LEU A 170 0.46 -6.02 9.20
N SER A 171 -0.80 -6.40 8.99
CA SER A 171 -1.47 -6.48 7.69
C SER A 171 -2.98 -6.35 7.83
N ILE A 172 -3.65 -5.93 6.75
CA ILE A 172 -5.11 -5.91 6.67
C ILE A 172 -5.67 -7.33 6.76
N ALA A 173 -5.04 -8.31 6.11
CA ALA A 173 -5.46 -9.71 6.17
C ALA A 173 -5.40 -10.29 7.59
N GLY A 174 -4.34 -9.99 8.35
CA GLY A 174 -4.21 -10.42 9.75
C GLY A 174 -5.22 -9.77 10.67
N LEU A 175 -5.43 -8.45 10.53
CA LEU A 175 -6.47 -7.74 11.28
C LEU A 175 -7.87 -8.25 10.92
N ALA A 176 -8.12 -8.54 9.65
CA ALA A 176 -9.39 -9.14 9.22
C ALA A 176 -9.60 -10.53 9.83
N ALA A 177 -8.54 -11.34 9.95
CA ALA A 177 -8.63 -12.64 10.63
C ALA A 177 -9.00 -12.48 12.11
N GLU A 178 -8.42 -11.49 12.80
CA GLU A 178 -8.78 -11.16 14.20
C GLU A 178 -10.22 -10.68 14.32
N VAL A 179 -10.68 -9.78 13.44
CA VAL A 179 -12.07 -9.34 13.40
C VAL A 179 -13.00 -10.53 13.21
N ARG A 180 -12.68 -11.46 12.29
CA ARG A 180 -13.48 -12.67 12.10
C ARG A 180 -13.54 -13.52 13.37
N ALA A 181 -12.42 -13.71 14.06
CA ALA A 181 -12.39 -14.47 15.31
C ALA A 181 -13.22 -13.81 16.43
N LEU A 182 -13.08 -12.49 16.59
CA LEU A 182 -13.77 -11.69 17.64
C LEU A 182 -15.29 -11.59 17.44
N PHE A 183 -15.74 -11.59 16.19
CA PHE A 183 -17.16 -11.46 15.85
C PHE A 183 -17.79 -12.77 15.39
N GLY A 184 -17.03 -13.87 15.36
CA GLY A 184 -17.53 -15.18 14.90
C GLY A 184 -17.92 -15.17 13.42
N LEU A 185 -17.26 -14.35 12.60
CA LEU A 185 -17.54 -14.29 11.16
C LEU A 185 -16.90 -15.51 10.47
N GLY A 186 -17.66 -16.13 9.58
CA GLY A 186 -17.15 -17.19 8.72
C GLY A 186 -16.27 -16.68 7.58
N GLY A 187 -15.81 -17.61 6.75
CA GLY A 187 -15.06 -17.33 5.53
C GLY A 187 -13.55 -17.48 5.68
N ARG A 188 -12.87 -17.63 4.55
CA ARG A 188 -11.40 -17.70 4.45
C ARG A 188 -10.88 -16.51 3.64
N PRO A 189 -9.57 -16.19 3.70
CA PRO A 189 -8.96 -15.28 2.73
C PRO A 189 -9.27 -15.77 1.31
N GLN A 190 -9.55 -14.85 0.39
CA GLN A 190 -9.71 -15.25 -1.01
C GLN A 190 -8.35 -15.72 -1.55
N PRO A 191 -8.31 -16.83 -2.31
CA PRO A 191 -7.08 -17.29 -2.91
C PRO A 191 -6.60 -16.29 -3.97
N VAL A 192 -5.30 -16.04 -3.99
CA VAL A 192 -4.67 -15.25 -5.06
C VAL A 192 -4.57 -16.13 -6.30
N SER A 193 -5.19 -15.69 -7.41
CA SER A 193 -5.08 -16.37 -8.69
C SER A 193 -3.63 -16.38 -9.20
N PRO A 194 -3.11 -17.51 -9.70
CA PRO A 194 -1.80 -17.55 -10.32
C PRO A 194 -1.74 -16.64 -11.56
N VAL A 195 -0.64 -15.90 -11.70
CA VAL A 195 -0.36 -15.14 -12.92
C VAL A 195 0.10 -16.09 -14.02
N VAL A 196 -0.45 -15.93 -15.22
CA VAL A 196 -0.06 -16.67 -16.42
C VAL A 196 1.34 -16.25 -16.85
N GLU A 197 2.22 -17.23 -17.03
CA GLU A 197 3.60 -17.02 -17.48
C GLU A 197 3.60 -16.85 -19.00
N THR A 198 4.11 -15.70 -19.47
CA THR A 198 4.12 -15.31 -20.89
C THR A 198 5.49 -14.84 -21.38
N SER A 199 6.50 -14.87 -20.49
CA SER A 199 7.93 -14.78 -20.80
C SER A 199 8.65 -16.02 -20.28
N SER A 200 9.80 -16.36 -20.86
CA SER A 200 10.72 -17.38 -20.34
C SER A 200 11.89 -16.77 -19.55
N GLU A 201 11.97 -15.45 -19.47
CA GLU A 201 13.08 -14.76 -18.80
C GLU A 201 13.06 -15.04 -17.30
N ALA A 202 14.23 -15.40 -16.76
CA ALA A 202 14.39 -15.73 -15.36
C ALA A 202 15.78 -15.31 -14.85
N ARG A 203 15.91 -15.19 -13.54
CA ARG A 203 17.19 -15.05 -12.84
C ARG A 203 17.32 -16.22 -11.87
N SER A 204 18.49 -16.85 -11.84
CA SER A 204 18.78 -17.87 -10.84
C SER A 204 18.86 -17.22 -9.46
N VAL A 205 18.52 -17.99 -8.43
CA VAL A 205 18.61 -17.56 -7.03
C VAL A 205 19.39 -18.62 -6.26
N SER A 206 20.42 -18.22 -5.53
CA SER A 206 21.18 -19.08 -4.62
C SER A 206 21.13 -18.56 -3.18
N LEU A 207 21.14 -19.49 -2.23
CA LEU A 207 21.14 -19.21 -0.79
C LEU A 207 22.47 -19.66 -0.20
N ALA A 208 23.43 -18.74 -0.03
CA ALA A 208 24.69 -19.04 0.64
C ALA A 208 24.53 -19.14 2.17
N ASN A 209 23.49 -18.49 2.72
CA ASN A 209 23.14 -18.51 4.14
C ASN A 209 21.68 -18.97 4.35
N PRO A 210 21.34 -20.24 4.07
CA PRO A 210 19.96 -20.72 4.09
C PRO A 210 19.29 -20.68 5.48
N ALA A 211 20.07 -20.68 6.56
CA ALA A 211 19.53 -20.48 7.91
C ALA A 211 18.98 -19.07 8.15
N ASP A 212 19.58 -18.05 7.49
CA ASP A 212 19.17 -16.65 7.60
C ASP A 212 18.08 -16.29 6.57
N CYS A 213 18.08 -16.97 5.42
CA CYS A 213 17.05 -16.87 4.38
C CYS A 213 16.61 -18.26 3.91
N PRO A 214 15.66 -18.91 4.61
CA PRO A 214 15.21 -20.25 4.24
C PRO A 214 14.38 -20.32 2.95
N ARG A 215 13.82 -19.20 2.49
CA ARG A 215 13.03 -19.14 1.25
C ARG A 215 13.20 -17.79 0.57
N TYR A 216 13.54 -17.80 -0.70
CA TYR A 216 13.59 -16.62 -1.56
C TYR A 216 12.95 -16.92 -2.90
N LEU A 217 12.02 -16.07 -3.33
CA LEU A 217 11.40 -16.17 -4.64
C LEU A 217 11.70 -14.92 -5.46
N GLY A 218 11.95 -15.18 -6.74
CA GLY A 218 12.21 -14.20 -7.77
C GLY A 218 11.23 -14.34 -8.92
N ARG A 219 10.86 -13.23 -9.56
CA ARG A 219 10.17 -13.25 -10.86
C ARG A 219 10.56 -12.06 -11.71
N VAL A 220 10.80 -12.31 -12.99
CA VAL A 220 11.03 -11.25 -13.97
C VAL A 220 9.69 -10.81 -14.57
N ILE A 221 9.48 -9.51 -14.75
CA ILE A 221 8.41 -8.94 -15.56
C ILE A 221 9.04 -7.97 -16.56
N GLU A 222 8.77 -8.18 -17.85
CA GLU A 222 9.35 -7.38 -18.95
C GLU A 222 8.27 -6.66 -19.75
N GLY A 223 8.66 -5.55 -20.38
CA GLY A 223 7.77 -4.79 -21.26
C GLY A 223 6.70 -4.02 -20.50
N LEU A 224 7.04 -3.50 -19.32
CA LEU A 224 6.19 -2.60 -18.55
C LEU A 224 6.00 -1.28 -19.29
N ASP A 225 4.78 -0.75 -19.24
CA ASP A 225 4.49 0.63 -19.64
C ASP A 225 5.09 1.59 -18.60
N THR A 226 6.14 2.30 -18.99
CA THR A 226 6.83 3.26 -18.14
C THR A 226 6.04 4.55 -17.90
N THR A 227 4.91 4.74 -18.59
CA THR A 227 4.01 5.88 -18.42
C THR A 227 2.80 5.56 -17.55
N ALA A 228 2.63 4.30 -17.14
CA ALA A 228 1.53 3.88 -16.29
C ALA A 228 1.60 4.57 -14.92
N GLU A 229 0.44 5.00 -14.44
CA GLU A 229 0.28 5.61 -13.12
C GLU A 229 -0.45 4.67 -12.17
N THR A 230 -0.09 4.72 -10.89
CA THR A 230 -0.80 3.97 -9.85
C THR A 230 -2.27 4.38 -9.84
N PRO A 231 -3.24 3.46 -9.90
CA PRO A 231 -4.65 3.83 -9.96
C PRO A 231 -5.10 4.47 -8.63
N LEU A 232 -6.05 5.41 -8.73
CA LEU A 232 -6.49 6.23 -7.59
C LEU A 232 -6.92 5.43 -6.36
N TRP A 233 -7.60 4.29 -6.55
CA TRP A 233 -8.03 3.43 -5.44
C TRP A 233 -6.84 2.88 -4.62
N MET A 234 -5.72 2.56 -5.28
CA MET A 234 -4.51 2.06 -4.62
C MET A 234 -3.77 3.21 -3.95
N GLN A 235 -3.67 4.37 -4.62
CA GLN A 235 -3.09 5.58 -4.05
C GLN A 235 -3.79 5.97 -2.74
N GLU A 236 -5.13 5.94 -2.73
CA GLU A 236 -5.92 6.27 -1.54
C GLU A 236 -5.73 5.27 -0.40
N ARG A 237 -5.66 3.96 -0.70
CA ARG A 237 -5.37 2.95 0.34
C ARG A 237 -3.98 3.11 0.95
N LEU A 238 -2.98 3.41 0.13
CA LEU A 238 -1.63 3.71 0.59
C LEU A 238 -1.62 4.97 1.48
N ARG A 239 -2.25 6.05 1.01
CA ARG A 239 -2.31 7.33 1.72
C ARG A 239 -2.99 7.20 3.08
N ARG A 240 -4.14 6.53 3.14
CA ARG A 240 -4.89 6.28 4.40
C ARG A 240 -4.13 5.37 5.36
N SER A 241 -3.18 4.60 4.85
CA SER A 241 -2.26 3.77 5.64
C SER A 241 -0.93 4.48 5.98
N GLY A 242 -0.83 5.78 5.69
CA GLY A 242 0.34 6.61 6.00
C GLY A 242 1.48 6.54 4.99
N LEU A 243 1.26 5.93 3.81
CA LEU A 243 2.27 5.81 2.75
C LEU A 243 1.96 6.76 1.59
N ARG A 244 2.99 7.45 1.09
CA ARG A 244 2.86 8.27 -0.12
C ARG A 244 3.07 7.40 -1.35
N PRO A 245 2.22 7.51 -2.39
CA PRO A 245 2.48 6.92 -3.70
C PRO A 245 3.80 7.46 -4.30
N ILE A 246 4.54 6.61 -5.00
CA ILE A 246 5.86 6.90 -5.58
C ILE A 246 5.92 6.46 -7.05
N SER A 247 5.67 5.19 -7.31
CA SER A 247 5.68 4.60 -8.66
C SER A 247 4.94 3.27 -8.63
N VAL A 248 4.44 2.80 -9.78
CA VAL A 248 3.63 1.57 -9.85
C VAL A 248 4.30 0.38 -9.15
N ALA A 249 5.59 0.13 -9.40
CA ALA A 249 6.29 -0.99 -8.79
C ALA A 249 6.43 -0.86 -7.26
N VAL A 250 6.76 0.34 -6.77
CA VAL A 250 6.91 0.60 -5.33
C VAL A 250 5.56 0.59 -4.64
N ASP A 251 4.55 1.17 -5.27
CA ASP A 251 3.19 1.29 -4.75
C ASP A 251 2.51 -0.08 -4.66
N CYS A 252 2.65 -0.93 -5.69
CA CYS A 252 2.16 -2.30 -5.64
C CYS A 252 2.87 -3.12 -4.55
N SER A 253 4.18 -2.94 -4.38
CA SER A 253 4.95 -3.60 -3.32
C SER A 253 4.46 -3.19 -1.92
N ASN A 254 4.32 -1.87 -1.70
CA ASN A 254 3.79 -1.32 -0.45
C ASN A 254 2.36 -1.77 -0.19
N TYR A 255 1.55 -1.82 -1.24
CA TYR A 255 0.16 -2.28 -1.17
C TYR A 255 0.09 -3.75 -0.73
N VAL A 256 0.88 -4.64 -1.33
CA VAL A 256 0.94 -6.07 -0.96
C VAL A 256 1.46 -6.25 0.48
N MET A 257 2.43 -5.45 0.89
CA MET A 257 2.93 -5.45 2.26
C MET A 257 1.84 -5.06 3.27
N LEU A 258 1.02 -4.06 2.97
CA LEU A 258 -0.11 -3.68 3.82
C LEU A 258 -1.23 -4.70 3.77
N GLU A 259 -1.56 -5.23 2.58
CA GLU A 259 -2.64 -6.19 2.38
C GLU A 259 -2.36 -7.51 3.10
N LEU A 260 -1.17 -8.09 2.87
CA LEU A 260 -0.82 -9.45 3.30
C LEU A 260 0.22 -9.51 4.42
N GLY A 261 0.95 -8.42 4.69
CA GLY A 261 2.00 -8.39 5.71
C GLY A 261 3.38 -8.85 5.21
N GLN A 262 3.51 -9.19 3.92
CA GLN A 262 4.77 -9.61 3.31
C GLN A 262 5.46 -8.41 2.64
N PRO A 263 6.60 -7.94 3.15
CA PRO A 263 7.41 -6.99 2.43
C PRO A 263 7.98 -7.63 1.15
N THR A 264 7.96 -6.87 0.06
CA THR A 264 8.51 -7.27 -1.24
C THR A 264 9.44 -6.18 -1.77
N HIS A 265 10.21 -6.49 -2.80
CA HIS A 265 11.06 -5.50 -3.47
C HIS A 265 11.07 -5.69 -4.98
N ALA A 266 11.47 -4.65 -5.70
CA ALA A 266 11.62 -4.69 -7.15
C ALA A 266 12.97 -4.07 -7.52
N PHE A 267 13.77 -4.81 -8.28
CA PHE A 267 15.03 -4.35 -8.85
C PHE A 267 14.86 -4.06 -10.33
N ALA A 268 15.52 -3.02 -10.84
CA ALA A 268 15.60 -2.79 -12.28
C ALA A 268 16.42 -3.91 -12.93
N LEU A 269 15.81 -4.65 -13.87
CA LEU A 269 16.38 -5.89 -14.40
C LEU A 269 17.70 -5.65 -15.16
N ASP A 270 17.80 -4.51 -15.85
CA ASP A 270 18.97 -4.07 -16.62
C ASP A 270 20.18 -3.72 -15.74
N GLN A 271 19.96 -3.50 -14.44
CA GLN A 271 21.02 -3.23 -13.46
C GLN A 271 21.57 -4.51 -12.81
N LEU A 272 20.90 -5.66 -13.01
CA LEU A 272 21.35 -6.94 -12.46
C LEU A 272 22.43 -7.60 -13.33
N ARG A 273 23.38 -8.28 -12.69
CA ARG A 273 24.46 -9.02 -13.35
C ARG A 273 24.46 -10.49 -12.92
N GLY A 274 24.05 -11.38 -13.82
CA GLY A 274 23.98 -12.81 -13.54
C GLY A 274 22.77 -13.17 -12.68
N GLY A 275 22.95 -14.06 -11.69
CA GLY A 275 21.91 -14.47 -10.75
C GLY A 275 21.90 -13.66 -9.47
N ILE A 276 20.91 -13.92 -8.62
CA ILE A 276 20.81 -13.39 -7.26
C ILE A 276 21.47 -14.37 -6.29
N GLU A 277 22.28 -13.83 -5.40
CA GLU A 277 22.87 -14.56 -4.27
C GLU A 277 22.44 -13.90 -2.95
N VAL A 278 21.83 -14.69 -2.07
CA VAL A 278 21.50 -14.28 -0.71
C VAL A 278 22.60 -14.77 0.23
N ARG A 279 23.41 -13.84 0.75
CA ARG A 279 24.58 -14.15 1.56
C ARG A 279 24.80 -13.12 2.67
N ARG A 280 25.70 -13.42 3.60
CA ARG A 280 26.21 -12.40 4.54
C ARG A 280 27.10 -11.40 3.82
N ALA A 281 27.06 -10.16 4.30
CA ALA A 281 27.98 -9.12 3.85
C ALA A 281 29.41 -9.48 4.22
N ARG A 282 30.37 -8.98 3.43
CA ARG A 282 31.80 -9.05 3.78
C ARG A 282 32.15 -7.87 4.68
N ALA A 283 33.16 -8.02 5.52
CA ALA A 283 33.61 -6.92 6.39
C ALA A 283 34.04 -5.70 5.55
N GLY A 284 33.43 -4.54 5.81
CA GLY A 284 33.71 -3.29 5.11
C GLY A 284 33.06 -3.18 3.72
N GLU A 285 32.14 -4.09 3.37
CA GLU A 285 31.42 -4.03 2.10
C GLU A 285 30.52 -2.79 2.05
N MET A 286 30.66 -1.98 1.00
CA MET A 286 29.97 -0.69 0.89
C MET A 286 28.68 -0.82 0.07
N LEU A 287 27.63 -0.10 0.49
CA LEU A 287 26.39 0.02 -0.26
C LEU A 287 25.83 1.44 -0.14
N LYS A 288 25.49 2.05 -1.28
CA LYS A 288 24.65 3.25 -1.32
C LYS A 288 23.19 2.84 -1.27
N LEU A 289 22.46 3.29 -0.25
CA LEU A 289 21.05 2.96 -0.03
C LEU A 289 20.11 3.88 -0.83
N LEU A 290 18.83 3.52 -0.89
CA LEU A 290 17.78 4.31 -1.56
C LEU A 290 17.58 5.72 -0.95
N ASP A 291 17.95 5.91 0.31
CA ASP A 291 17.98 7.23 0.96
C ASP A 291 19.28 8.02 0.69
N GLU A 292 20.07 7.52 -0.27
CA GLU A 292 21.34 8.07 -0.75
C GLU A 292 22.51 8.00 0.23
N ARG A 293 22.31 7.48 1.45
CA ARG A 293 23.40 7.29 2.39
C ARG A 293 24.28 6.12 1.96
N GLU A 294 25.59 6.30 2.06
CA GLU A 294 26.55 5.20 1.95
C GLU A 294 26.76 4.56 3.31
N VAL A 295 26.67 3.25 3.37
CA VAL A 295 26.86 2.47 4.59
C VAL A 295 27.95 1.42 4.39
N ALA A 296 28.78 1.25 5.41
CA ALA A 296 29.72 0.14 5.51
C ALA A 296 29.03 -1.01 6.26
N LEU A 297 29.03 -2.19 5.65
CA LEU A 297 28.42 -3.39 6.17
C LEU A 297 29.48 -4.30 6.79
N ASP A 298 29.05 -5.13 7.74
CA ASP A 298 29.83 -6.22 8.29
C ASP A 298 29.06 -7.54 8.24
N GLU A 299 29.71 -8.63 8.63
CA GLU A 299 29.18 -10.00 8.51
C GLU A 299 27.89 -10.27 9.31
N ALA A 300 27.46 -9.32 10.15
CA ALA A 300 26.18 -9.38 10.85
C ALA A 300 24.98 -9.07 9.94
N PHE A 301 25.20 -8.44 8.78
CA PHE A 301 24.18 -8.11 7.82
C PHE A 301 24.00 -9.22 6.80
N LEU A 302 22.73 -9.57 6.54
CA LEU A 302 22.33 -10.34 5.37
C LEU A 302 22.14 -9.36 4.20
N VAL A 303 22.64 -9.72 3.03
CA VAL A 303 22.55 -8.91 1.81
C VAL A 303 22.00 -9.72 0.66
N ILE A 304 21.35 -8.99 -0.26
CA ILE A 304 21.02 -9.48 -1.58
C ILE A 304 22.11 -8.95 -2.50
N ALA A 305 22.80 -9.85 -3.20
CA ALA A 305 23.88 -9.52 -4.11
C ALA A 305 23.64 -10.18 -5.48
N ASP A 306 24.37 -9.71 -6.48
CA ASP A 306 24.53 -10.40 -7.75
C ASP A 306 26.00 -10.73 -8.00
N ALA A 307 26.35 -11.13 -9.23
CA ALA A 307 27.72 -11.50 -9.58
C ALA A 307 28.72 -10.32 -9.52
N ALA A 308 28.24 -9.08 -9.45
CA ALA A 308 29.06 -7.87 -9.52
C ALA A 308 29.03 -7.03 -8.23
N GLN A 309 27.89 -6.96 -7.54
CA GLN A 309 27.68 -5.99 -6.47
C GLN A 309 26.66 -6.43 -5.41
N VAL A 310 26.66 -5.74 -4.27
CA VAL A 310 25.54 -5.77 -3.33
C VAL A 310 24.40 -4.91 -3.86
N LEU A 311 23.19 -5.44 -3.83
CA LEU A 311 21.98 -4.82 -4.33
C LEU A 311 21.10 -4.26 -3.23
N ALA A 312 21.07 -4.89 -2.05
CA ALA A 312 20.24 -4.48 -0.93
C ALA A 312 20.74 -5.02 0.41
N VAL A 313 20.35 -4.35 1.51
CA VAL A 313 20.38 -4.95 2.85
C VAL A 313 19.08 -5.73 3.02
N ALA A 314 19.18 -7.05 3.10
CA ALA A 314 18.04 -7.96 3.08
C ALA A 314 17.03 -7.62 4.18
N GLY A 315 15.75 -7.51 3.81
CA GLY A 315 14.67 -7.19 4.73
C GLY A 315 14.74 -5.81 5.39
N VAL A 316 15.65 -4.92 4.95
CA VAL A 316 15.81 -3.57 5.52
C VAL A 316 15.57 -2.49 4.47
N MET A 317 16.45 -2.38 3.47
CA MET A 317 16.39 -1.32 2.47
C MET A 317 17.14 -1.73 1.18
N GLY A 318 16.56 -1.37 0.03
CA GLY A 318 17.19 -1.53 -1.26
C GLY A 318 18.40 -0.62 -1.46
N GLY A 319 19.29 -1.01 -2.37
CA GLY A 319 20.40 -0.21 -2.84
C GLY A 319 20.00 0.75 -3.96
N PHE A 320 20.75 1.83 -4.10
CA PHE A 320 20.50 2.88 -5.09
C PHE A 320 20.79 2.43 -6.52
N SER A 321 21.79 1.57 -6.74
CA SER A 321 22.26 1.19 -8.08
C SER A 321 21.24 0.36 -8.86
N ALA A 322 20.48 -0.50 -8.18
CA ALA A 322 19.50 -1.39 -8.79
C ALA A 322 18.05 -0.92 -8.64
N ARG A 323 17.83 0.36 -8.31
CA ARG A 323 16.49 0.93 -8.11
C ARG A 323 15.70 1.00 -9.40
N VAL A 324 14.38 0.83 -9.28
CA VAL A 324 13.43 1.15 -10.36
C VAL A 324 13.41 2.67 -10.56
N THR A 325 13.48 3.11 -11.81
CA THR A 325 13.38 4.52 -12.23
C THR A 325 12.18 4.71 -13.17
N PRO A 326 11.79 5.95 -13.51
CA PRO A 326 10.73 6.20 -14.48
C PRO A 326 10.98 5.60 -15.88
N SER A 327 12.21 5.19 -16.20
CA SER A 327 12.54 4.56 -17.49
C SER A 327 12.65 3.03 -17.42
N THR A 328 12.44 2.42 -16.25
CA THR A 328 12.60 0.97 -16.07
C THR A 328 11.44 0.21 -16.71
N ALA A 329 11.69 -0.43 -17.85
CA ALA A 329 10.70 -1.23 -18.58
C ALA A 329 10.70 -2.73 -18.21
N ALA A 330 11.66 -3.18 -17.40
CA ALA A 330 11.75 -4.56 -16.94
C ALA A 330 12.29 -4.63 -15.51
N ILE A 331 11.67 -5.48 -14.70
CA ILE A 331 11.98 -5.60 -13.26
C ILE A 331 12.17 -7.05 -12.86
N PHE A 332 12.96 -7.25 -11.80
CA PHE A 332 13.01 -8.49 -11.04
C PHE A 332 12.36 -8.26 -9.67
N LEU A 333 11.28 -8.96 -9.41
CA LEU A 333 10.55 -8.94 -8.16
C LEU A 333 11.16 -9.90 -7.15
N GLU A 334 11.26 -9.45 -5.90
CA GLU A 334 11.69 -10.22 -4.74
C GLU A 334 10.51 -10.42 -3.78
N SER A 335 10.34 -11.66 -3.32
CA SER A 335 9.57 -11.98 -2.12
C SER A 335 10.26 -13.10 -1.35
N ALA A 336 10.59 -12.86 -0.09
CA ALA A 336 11.43 -13.76 0.70
C ALA A 336 10.95 -13.91 2.14
N PHE A 337 11.34 -15.02 2.77
CA PHE A 337 11.28 -15.21 4.21
C PHE A 337 12.69 -15.15 4.78
N PHE A 338 12.96 -14.07 5.52
CA PHE A 338 14.17 -13.93 6.32
C PHE A 338 13.91 -14.37 7.75
N ALA A 339 14.83 -15.12 8.35
CA ALA A 339 14.74 -15.49 9.74
C ALA A 339 14.76 -14.22 10.62
N PRO A 340 13.86 -14.05 11.60
CA PRO A 340 13.78 -12.82 12.39
C PRO A 340 15.11 -12.44 13.07
N LEU A 341 15.84 -13.45 13.55
CA LEU A 341 17.16 -13.26 14.18
C LEU A 341 18.24 -12.75 13.22
N ALA A 342 18.08 -12.92 11.91
CA ALA A 342 18.97 -12.35 10.91
C ALA A 342 18.73 -10.85 10.70
N ILE A 343 17.49 -10.37 10.94
CA ILE A 343 17.08 -8.99 10.67
C ILE A 343 17.06 -8.12 11.94
N GLN A 344 16.76 -8.72 13.10
CA GLN A 344 16.57 -7.99 14.36
C GLN A 344 17.74 -7.06 14.69
N GLY A 345 17.46 -5.78 14.88
CA GLY A 345 18.47 -4.76 15.22
C GLY A 345 19.41 -4.33 14.09
N ARG A 346 19.36 -4.94 12.89
CA ARG A 346 20.24 -4.58 11.76
C ARG A 346 19.89 -3.21 11.20
N ALA A 347 18.59 -2.92 11.03
CA ALA A 347 18.14 -1.59 10.63
C ALA A 347 18.59 -0.52 11.64
N ARG A 348 18.43 -0.78 12.94
CA ARG A 348 18.86 0.16 14.00
C ARG A 348 20.36 0.44 13.98
N LYS A 349 21.19 -0.56 13.68
CA LYS A 349 22.64 -0.40 13.53
C LYS A 349 23.01 0.58 12.41
N LEU A 350 22.15 0.73 11.40
CA LEU A 350 22.26 1.71 10.31
C LEU A 350 21.48 3.02 10.57
N GLY A 351 20.93 3.18 11.77
CA GLY A 351 20.05 4.31 12.10
C GLY A 351 18.76 4.33 11.26
N LEU A 352 18.29 3.16 10.84
CA LEU A 352 17.10 2.97 10.02
C LEU A 352 15.94 2.38 10.80
N HIS A 353 14.74 2.73 10.36
CA HIS A 353 13.49 2.07 10.74
C HIS A 353 12.58 2.02 9.52
N THR A 354 12.49 0.86 8.87
CA THR A 354 11.66 0.66 7.66
C THR A 354 10.50 -0.28 7.94
N ASP A 355 9.41 -0.13 7.20
CA ASP A 355 8.25 -1.03 7.28
C ASP A 355 8.61 -2.50 7.08
N ALA A 356 9.55 -2.78 6.17
CA ALA A 356 10.06 -4.11 5.91
C ALA A 356 10.81 -4.66 7.14
N SER A 357 11.77 -3.90 7.67
CA SER A 357 12.56 -4.32 8.83
C SER A 357 11.69 -4.55 10.07
N HIS A 358 10.70 -3.68 10.29
CA HIS A 358 9.76 -3.77 11.41
C HIS A 358 8.95 -5.07 11.38
N ARG A 359 8.55 -5.54 10.19
CA ARG A 359 7.83 -6.80 9.98
C ARG A 359 8.77 -8.00 10.09
N PHE A 360 9.86 -8.02 9.33
CA PHE A 360 10.77 -9.15 9.32
C PHE A 360 11.42 -9.43 10.67
N GLU A 361 11.78 -8.39 11.45
CA GLU A 361 12.38 -8.60 12.78
C GLU A 361 11.43 -9.21 13.82
N ARG A 362 10.10 -9.08 13.61
CA ARG A 362 9.08 -9.69 14.48
C ARG A 362 8.62 -11.04 13.94
N GLY A 363 8.67 -11.24 12.63
CA GLY A 363 8.37 -12.48 11.94
C GLY A 363 7.27 -12.32 10.90
N VAL A 364 7.58 -12.72 9.67
CA VAL A 364 6.59 -12.83 8.57
C VAL A 364 6.25 -14.30 8.39
N ASP A 365 5.03 -14.63 7.96
CA ASP A 365 4.65 -16.02 7.72
C ASP A 365 5.52 -16.62 6.60
N PRO A 366 6.26 -17.73 6.85
CA PRO A 366 7.16 -18.34 5.87
C PRO A 366 6.48 -18.90 4.61
N GLU A 367 5.15 -19.03 4.61
CA GLU A 367 4.37 -19.50 3.45
C GLU A 367 3.82 -18.35 2.57
N LEU A 368 3.87 -17.10 3.05
CA LEU A 368 3.39 -15.94 2.29
C LEU A 368 4.21 -15.53 1.07
N PRO A 369 5.55 -15.73 1.00
CA PRO A 369 6.35 -15.20 -0.10
C PRO A 369 5.81 -15.53 -1.51
N ARG A 370 5.36 -16.77 -1.73
CA ARG A 370 4.79 -17.19 -3.02
C ARG A 370 3.45 -16.51 -3.32
N VAL A 371 2.57 -16.39 -2.31
CA VAL A 371 1.25 -15.76 -2.45
C VAL A 371 1.41 -14.27 -2.75
N ALA A 372 2.29 -13.60 -2.00
CA ALA A 372 2.60 -12.19 -2.17
C ALA A 372 3.25 -11.90 -3.54
N LEU A 373 4.17 -12.75 -4.00
CA LEU A 373 4.79 -12.57 -5.31
C LEU A 373 3.77 -12.67 -6.46
N GLN A 374 2.81 -13.61 -6.37
CA GLN A 374 1.72 -13.71 -7.34
C GLN A 374 0.82 -12.47 -7.30
N ARG A 375 0.43 -12.03 -6.09
CA ARG A 375 -0.41 -10.84 -5.92
C ARG A 375 0.27 -9.58 -6.45
N LEU A 376 1.55 -9.40 -6.16
CA LEU A 376 2.38 -8.30 -6.66
C LEU A 376 2.48 -8.32 -8.18
N SER A 377 2.75 -9.50 -8.75
CA SER A 377 2.85 -9.68 -10.20
C SER A 377 1.53 -9.31 -10.90
N ALA A 378 0.40 -9.77 -10.36
CA ALA A 378 -0.92 -9.49 -10.92
C ALA A 378 -1.22 -7.99 -10.91
N LEU A 379 -1.01 -7.32 -9.78
CA LEU A 379 -1.24 -5.87 -9.67
C LEU A 379 -0.38 -5.06 -10.64
N ILE A 380 0.91 -5.40 -10.75
CA ILE A 380 1.81 -4.71 -11.69
C ILE A 380 1.35 -4.91 -13.13
N ILE A 381 0.96 -6.13 -13.51
CA ILE A 381 0.50 -6.43 -14.87
C ILE A 381 -0.85 -5.76 -15.18
N ASP A 382 -1.77 -5.75 -14.22
CA ASP A 382 -3.07 -5.10 -14.39
C ASP A 382 -2.93 -3.58 -14.59
N ILE A 383 -1.90 -2.96 -14.00
CA ILE A 383 -1.68 -1.50 -14.03
C ILE A 383 -0.76 -1.07 -15.17
N ALA A 384 0.37 -1.73 -15.33
CA ALA A 384 1.44 -1.34 -16.26
C ALA A 384 1.66 -2.35 -17.40
N GLY A 385 0.84 -3.41 -17.50
CA GLY A 385 1.01 -4.46 -18.49
C GLY A 385 2.28 -5.29 -18.28
N GLY A 386 2.85 -5.76 -19.38
CA GLY A 386 4.06 -6.56 -19.38
C GLY A 386 3.83 -8.08 -19.35
N LYS A 387 4.93 -8.83 -19.39
CA LYS A 387 4.96 -10.29 -19.49
C LYS A 387 5.71 -10.89 -18.31
N ALA A 388 5.04 -11.73 -17.54
CA ALA A 388 5.66 -12.43 -16.41
C ALA A 388 6.47 -13.64 -16.89
N GLY A 389 7.71 -13.73 -16.40
CA GLY A 389 8.52 -14.94 -16.42
C GLY A 389 8.10 -15.96 -15.34
N PRO A 390 8.72 -17.15 -15.36
CA PRO A 390 8.50 -18.15 -14.32
C PRO A 390 8.96 -17.66 -12.95
N ILE A 391 8.38 -18.22 -11.88
CA ILE A 391 8.87 -18.00 -10.53
C ILE A 391 10.13 -18.85 -10.30
N THR A 392 11.26 -18.21 -10.04
CA THR A 392 12.44 -18.89 -9.48
C THR A 392 12.28 -18.98 -7.97
N GLU A 393 12.30 -20.19 -7.41
CA GLU A 393 12.29 -20.40 -5.95
C GLU A 393 13.57 -21.10 -5.51
N ALA A 394 14.26 -20.50 -4.53
CA ALA A 394 15.27 -21.18 -3.74
C ALA A 394 14.70 -21.40 -2.33
N VAL A 395 14.72 -22.64 -1.86
CA VAL A 395 14.17 -23.04 -0.56
C VAL A 395 15.09 -24.04 0.13
N ALA A 396 15.25 -23.87 1.44
CA ALA A 396 15.94 -24.78 2.34
C ALA A 396 14.95 -25.28 3.42
N PRO A 397 14.17 -26.34 3.15
CA PRO A 397 13.08 -26.80 4.02
C PRO A 397 13.50 -27.12 5.46
N GLU A 398 14.74 -27.56 5.66
CA GLU A 398 15.33 -27.86 6.96
C GLU A 398 15.46 -26.63 7.88
N HIS A 399 15.53 -25.44 7.30
CA HIS A 399 15.62 -24.16 8.02
C HIS A 399 14.29 -23.43 8.13
N LEU A 400 13.22 -23.90 7.47
CA LEU A 400 11.89 -23.33 7.63
C LEU A 400 11.33 -23.59 9.04
N PRO A 401 10.63 -22.61 9.66
CA PRO A 401 10.01 -22.79 10.97
C PRO A 401 9.00 -23.93 10.97
N LYS A 402 9.13 -24.84 11.93
CA LYS A 402 8.18 -25.94 12.14
C LYS A 402 7.08 -25.52 13.12
N ARG A 403 5.83 -25.94 12.87
CA ARG A 403 4.65 -25.64 13.72
C ARG A 403 4.16 -26.93 14.41
N PRO A 404 4.84 -27.43 15.47
CA PRO A 404 4.40 -28.64 16.15
C PRO A 404 3.05 -28.39 16.87
N PRO A 405 2.16 -29.41 16.95
CA PRO A 405 0.91 -29.28 17.68
C PRO A 405 1.13 -28.89 19.15
N VAL A 406 0.34 -27.94 19.65
CA VAL A 406 0.38 -27.50 21.05
C VAL A 406 -0.74 -28.18 21.83
N ARG A 407 -0.37 -28.95 22.88
CA ARG A 407 -1.36 -29.62 23.73
C ARG A 407 -1.94 -28.66 24.77
N LEU A 408 -3.17 -28.18 24.54
CA LEU A 408 -3.94 -27.42 25.53
C LEU A 408 -4.63 -28.37 26.52
N ARG A 409 -4.28 -28.27 27.81
CA ARG A 409 -4.89 -29.10 28.88
C ARG A 409 -6.10 -28.38 29.47
N ARG A 410 -7.26 -29.05 29.51
CA ARG A 410 -8.50 -28.55 30.11
C ARG A 410 -8.32 -28.02 31.53
N ALA A 411 -7.62 -28.76 32.38
CA ALA A 411 -7.35 -28.34 33.77
C ALA A 411 -6.48 -27.08 33.87
N ARG A 412 -5.57 -26.85 32.91
CA ARG A 412 -4.72 -25.65 32.89
C ARG A 412 -5.53 -24.41 32.52
N LEU A 413 -6.46 -24.53 31.56
CA LEU A 413 -7.35 -23.45 31.15
C LEU A 413 -8.15 -22.92 32.35
N ALA A 414 -8.86 -23.81 33.04
CA ALA A 414 -9.67 -23.45 34.22
C ALA A 414 -8.81 -22.84 35.35
N ARG A 415 -7.62 -23.40 35.59
CA ARG A 415 -6.71 -22.89 36.63
C ARG A 415 -6.19 -21.48 36.34
N VAL A 416 -5.89 -21.17 35.08
CA VAL A 416 -5.32 -19.86 34.69
C VAL A 416 -6.41 -18.79 34.57
N LEU A 417 -7.57 -19.14 33.99
CA LEU A 417 -8.66 -18.19 33.78
C LEU A 417 -9.56 -18.01 35.00
N GLY A 418 -9.56 -18.94 35.96
CA GLY A 418 -10.46 -18.92 37.10
C GLY A 418 -11.93 -19.23 36.77
N MET A 419 -12.21 -19.64 35.53
CA MET A 419 -13.56 -19.96 35.05
C MET A 419 -13.57 -21.14 34.08
N GLN A 420 -14.74 -21.75 33.89
CA GLN A 420 -14.96 -22.78 32.88
C GLN A 420 -15.52 -22.15 31.61
N ILE A 421 -14.92 -22.47 30.46
CA ILE A 421 -15.41 -22.10 29.12
C ILE A 421 -15.95 -23.37 28.44
N ALA A 422 -17.12 -23.35 27.80
CA ALA A 422 -17.65 -24.54 27.14
C ALA A 422 -16.66 -25.11 26.10
N ASP A 423 -16.58 -26.44 25.94
CA ASP A 423 -15.61 -27.05 25.03
C ASP A 423 -15.82 -26.65 23.57
N ALA A 424 -17.08 -26.52 23.15
CA ALA A 424 -17.42 -26.01 21.82
C ALA A 424 -16.90 -24.58 21.58
N GLU A 425 -16.92 -23.74 22.62
CA GLU A 425 -16.41 -22.37 22.53
C GLU A 425 -14.89 -22.33 22.48
N VAL A 426 -14.20 -23.20 23.22
CA VAL A 426 -12.74 -23.34 23.11
C VAL A 426 -12.35 -23.79 21.70
N VAL A 427 -13.05 -24.77 21.12
CA VAL A 427 -12.79 -25.25 19.75
C VAL A 427 -13.10 -24.18 18.71
N ARG A 428 -14.10 -23.32 18.94
CA ARG A 428 -14.45 -22.22 18.03
C ARG A 428 -13.40 -21.11 18.00
N LEU A 429 -12.74 -20.84 19.13
CA LEU A 429 -11.74 -19.78 19.28
C LEU A 429 -10.34 -20.17 18.78
N LEU A 430 -10.05 -21.48 18.70
CA LEU A 430 -8.79 -22.03 18.17
C LEU A 430 -8.93 -22.31 16.66
#